data_AF-A0A7S2DPD5-F1
#
_entry.id   AF-A0A7S2DPD5-F1
#
_cell.length_a   1.000
_cell.length_b   1.000
_cell.length_c   1.000
_cell.angle_alpha   90.00
_cell.angle_beta   90.00
_cell.angle_gamma   90.00
#
_symmetry.space_group_name_H-M   'P 1'
#
loop_
_entity.id
_entity.type
_entity.pdbx_description
1 polymer ?
#
loop_
_entity_poly.entity_id
_entity_poly.type
_entity_poly.pdbx_seq_one_letter_code
_entity_poly.pdbx_strand_id
1 'polypeptide(L)'
;LLCIVPQLRLLKMLRWLQQGYIFKRVFQETLEVFNVLCFMLLVIVIAFSTLIFLVEPRSSVPSLAQAMWITILTITGITTGEPQTVSGHFVLTALILTSVLY
;
A
#
# COMPACT_ATOMS: atom_id res chain seq x y z
N LEU A 1 11.53 21.49 14.42
CA LEU A 1 12.38 21.62 13.20
C LEU A 1 13.85 21.27 13.45
N LEU A 2 14.46 21.64 14.60
CA LEU A 2 15.86 21.26 14.92
C LEU A 2 16.13 19.74 15.00
N CYS A 3 15.11 18.93 15.33
CA CYS A 3 15.23 17.47 15.36
C CYS A 3 15.29 16.77 14.01
N ILE A 4 15.28 17.48 12.86
CA ILE A 4 15.42 16.88 11.51
C ILE A 4 16.87 16.97 11.00
N VAL A 5 17.65 17.88 11.58
CA VAL A 5 19.06 18.13 11.23
C VAL A 5 19.96 16.88 11.40
N PRO A 6 19.86 16.07 12.48
CA PRO A 6 20.71 14.88 12.61
C PRO A 6 20.37 13.77 11.59
N GLN A 7 19.10 13.62 11.17
CA GLN A 7 18.67 12.66 10.15
C GLN A 7 19.22 13.06 8.78
N LEU A 8 19.21 14.36 8.46
CA LEU A 8 19.84 14.88 7.24
C LEU A 8 21.36 14.69 7.26
N ARG A 9 22.00 14.69 8.43
CA ARG A 9 23.44 14.41 8.58
C ARG A 9 23.75 12.93 8.29
N LEU A 10 22.88 12.00 8.70
CA LEU A 10 23.00 10.57 8.38
C LEU A 10 22.86 10.32 6.87
N LEU A 11 21.90 10.97 6.21
CA LEU A 11 21.76 10.93 4.74
C LEU A 11 23.02 11.46 4.01
N LYS A 12 23.73 12.42 4.62
CA LYS A 12 24.99 12.96 4.06
C LYS A 12 26.14 11.95 4.13
N MET A 13 26.14 11.07 5.14
CA MET A 13 27.11 9.98 5.29
C MET A 13 26.94 8.91 4.19
N LEU A 14 25.71 8.71 3.69
CA LEU A 14 25.41 7.83 2.56
C LEU A 14 26.09 8.27 1.24
N ARG A 15 26.46 9.55 1.11
CA ARG A 15 27.21 10.08 -0.05
C ARG A 15 28.67 9.60 -0.10
N TRP A 16 29.22 9.18 1.03
CA TRP A 16 30.59 8.65 1.12
C TRP A 16 30.69 7.16 0.78
N LEU A 17 29.57 6.42 0.79
CA LEU A 17 29.52 5.08 0.20
C LEU A 17 29.58 5.23 -1.33
N GLN A 18 30.66 4.75 -1.95
CA GLN A 18 30.77 4.66 -3.42
C GLN A 18 29.58 3.91 -4.07
N GLN A 19 28.91 3.03 -3.31
CA GLN A 19 27.68 2.31 -3.69
C GLN A 19 26.44 3.23 -3.86
N GLY A 20 26.45 4.44 -3.30
CA GLY A 20 25.32 5.36 -3.35
C GLY A 20 25.02 5.89 -4.76
N TYR A 21 26.04 5.97 -5.63
CA TYR A 21 25.85 6.37 -7.04
C TYR A 21 25.13 5.28 -7.84
N ILE A 22 25.55 4.02 -7.66
CA ILE A 22 24.92 2.86 -8.32
C ILE A 22 23.48 2.72 -7.84
N PHE A 23 23.24 2.84 -6.53
CA PHE A 23 21.90 2.82 -5.95
C PHE A 23 20.99 3.90 -6.55
N LYS A 24 21.47 5.14 -6.70
CA LYS A 24 20.67 6.23 -7.31
C LYS A 24 20.30 5.94 -8.76
N ARG A 25 21.21 5.39 -9.54
CA ARG A 25 20.94 5.04 -10.94
C ARG A 25 19.89 3.94 -11.02
N VAL A 26 20.06 2.85 -10.27
CA VAL A 26 19.06 1.77 -10.19
C VAL A 26 17.72 2.28 -9.67
N PHE A 27 17.73 3.18 -8.69
CA PHE A 27 16.53 3.82 -8.15
C PHE A 27 15.78 4.64 -9.21
N GLN A 28 16.49 5.39 -10.06
CA GLN A 28 15.86 6.13 -11.15
C GLN A 28 15.19 5.22 -12.17
N GLU A 29 15.86 4.13 -12.57
CA GLU A 29 15.27 3.13 -13.47
C GLU A 29 14.07 2.42 -12.80
N THR A 30 14.17 2.16 -11.50
CA THR A 30 13.10 1.50 -10.73
C THR A 30 11.91 2.43 -10.49
N LEU A 31 12.11 3.75 -10.44
CA LEU A 31 11.03 4.72 -10.21
C LEU A 31 9.97 4.69 -11.31
N GLU A 32 10.39 4.47 -12.57
CA GLU A 32 9.46 4.36 -13.69
C GLU A 32 8.54 3.14 -13.51
N VAL A 33 9.12 1.99 -13.20
CA VAL A 33 8.37 0.75 -12.91
C VAL A 33 7.51 0.90 -11.65
N PHE A 34 8.05 1.54 -10.61
CA PHE A 34 7.35 1.80 -9.36
C PHE A 34 6.11 2.67 -9.57
N ASN A 35 6.18 3.68 -10.44
CA ASN A 35 5.05 4.53 -10.73
C ASN A 35 3.91 3.75 -11.40
N VAL A 36 4.24 2.85 -12.34
CA VAL A 36 3.27 1.95 -12.97
C VAL A 36 2.66 1.01 -11.94
N LEU A 37 3.48 0.44 -11.06
CA LEU A 37 3.02 -0.44 -9.98
C LEU A 37 2.07 0.30 -9.02
N CYS A 38 2.42 1.51 -8.59
CA CYS A 38 1.57 2.34 -7.74
C CYS A 38 0.24 2.69 -8.41
N PHE A 39 0.24 2.97 -9.71
CA PHE A 39 -0.99 3.23 -10.45
C PHE A 39 -1.91 2.00 -10.47
N MET A 40 -1.36 0.82 -10.77
CA MET A 40 -2.11 -0.44 -10.75
C MET A 40 -2.67 -0.74 -9.36
N LEU A 41 -1.86 -0.54 -8.31
CA LEU A 41 -2.27 -0.70 -6.92
C LEU A 41 -3.44 0.21 -6.57
N LEU A 42 -3.40 1.48 -6.98
CA LEU A 42 -4.49 2.44 -6.76
C LEU A 42 -5.79 2.02 -7.44
N VAL A 43 -5.72 1.52 -8.68
CA VAL A 43 -6.90 1.02 -9.39
C VAL A 43 -7.51 -0.18 -8.66
N ILE A 44 -6.68 -1.12 -8.21
CA ILE A 44 -7.11 -2.27 -7.39
C ILE A 44 -7.75 -1.79 -6.09
N VAL A 45 -7.11 -0.85 -5.38
CA VAL A 45 -7.63 -0.31 -4.11
C VAL A 45 -9.01 0.30 -4.32
N ILE A 46 -9.22 1.12 -5.35
CA ILE A 46 -10.52 1.77 -5.60
C ILE A 46 -11.58 0.73 -5.97
N ALA A 47 -11.25 -0.23 -6.86
CA ALA A 47 -12.18 -1.27 -7.27
C ALA A 47 -12.62 -2.14 -6.08
N PHE A 48 -11.67 -2.65 -5.29
CA PHE A 48 -11.98 -3.51 -4.16
C PHE A 48 -12.56 -2.75 -2.96
N SER A 49 -12.20 -1.48 -2.73
CA SER A 49 -12.81 -0.72 -1.65
C SER A 49 -14.30 -0.44 -1.89
N THR A 50 -14.71 -0.23 -3.15
CA THR A 50 -16.14 -0.08 -3.48
C THR A 50 -16.91 -1.39 -3.30
N LEU A 51 -16.31 -2.52 -3.67
CA LEU A 51 -16.85 -3.85 -3.42
C LEU A 51 -17.02 -4.15 -1.93
N ILE A 52 -15.99 -3.89 -1.12
CA ILE A 52 -16.03 -4.08 0.34
C ILE A 52 -17.09 -3.16 0.96
N PHE A 53 -17.19 -1.91 0.53
CA PHE A 53 -18.20 -0.97 1.02
C PHE A 53 -19.64 -1.39 0.68
N LEU A 54 -19.85 -2.08 -0.45
CA LEU A 54 -21.17 -2.57 -0.84
C LEU A 54 -21.57 -3.85 -0.09
N VAL A 55 -20.60 -4.70 0.20
CA VAL A 55 -20.82 -6.04 0.76
C VAL A 55 -20.88 -6.04 2.29
N GLU A 56 -20.07 -5.21 2.95
CA GLU A 56 -20.06 -5.13 4.42
C GLU A 56 -21.16 -4.20 4.97
N PRO A 57 -21.77 -4.53 6.13
CA PRO A 57 -22.73 -3.66 6.77
C PRO A 57 -22.08 -2.36 7.23
N ARG A 58 -22.85 -1.26 7.19
CA ARG A 58 -22.41 0.09 7.60
C ARG A 58 -21.99 0.20 9.06
N SER A 59 -22.30 -0.81 9.89
CA SER A 59 -21.82 -0.92 11.27
C SER A 59 -20.33 -1.21 11.37
N SER A 60 -19.77 -1.96 10.41
CA SER A 60 -18.34 -2.32 10.38
C SER A 60 -17.53 -1.32 9.54
N VAL A 61 -18.12 -0.85 8.43
CA VAL A 61 -17.49 0.08 7.50
C VAL A 61 -18.38 1.32 7.31
N PRO A 62 -18.27 2.33 8.18
CA PRO A 62 -19.13 3.51 8.15
C PRO A 62 -18.85 4.47 6.98
N SER A 63 -17.67 4.38 6.34
CA SER A 63 -17.30 5.26 5.23
C SER A 63 -16.41 4.57 4.19
N LEU A 64 -16.44 5.08 2.96
CA LEU A 64 -15.59 4.61 1.87
C LEU A 64 -14.09 4.80 2.18
N ALA A 65 -13.73 5.86 2.92
CA ALA A 65 -12.35 6.08 3.36
C ALA A 65 -11.85 4.95 4.28
N GLN A 66 -12.72 4.42 5.13
CA GLN A 66 -12.39 3.28 5.99
C GLN A 66 -12.29 1.98 5.18
N ALA A 67 -13.12 1.80 4.15
CA ALA A 67 -12.97 0.68 3.22
C ALA A 67 -11.62 0.74 2.46
N MET A 68 -11.21 1.93 2.01
CA MET A 68 -9.90 2.13 1.35
C MET A 68 -8.75 1.82 2.31
N TRP A 69 -8.84 2.28 3.55
CA TRP A 69 -7.85 1.97 4.59
C TRP A 69 -7.68 0.47 4.80
N ILE A 70 -8.79 -0.28 4.95
CA ILE A 70 -8.77 -1.74 5.10
C ILE A 70 -8.18 -2.42 3.86
N THR A 71 -8.51 -1.93 2.67
CA THR A 71 -8.02 -2.47 1.40
C THR A 71 -6.49 -2.30 1.28
N ILE A 72 -5.96 -1.12 1.64
CA ILE A 72 -4.52 -0.84 1.63
C ILE A 72 -3.79 -1.73 2.65
N LEU A 73 -4.32 -1.83 3.86
CA LEU A 73 -3.76 -2.71 4.88
C LEU A 73 -3.73 -4.16 4.40
N THR A 74 -4.81 -4.65 3.78
CA THR A 74 -4.88 -6.02 3.28
C THR A 74 -3.83 -6.30 2.20
N ILE A 75 -3.66 -5.38 1.25
CA ILE A 75 -2.63 -5.48 0.20
C ILE A 75 -1.21 -5.52 0.81
N THR A 76 -0.98 -4.76 1.89
CA THR A 76 0.30 -4.78 2.61
C THR A 76 0.48 -6.01 3.53
N GLY A 77 -0.46 -6.95 3.52
CA GLY A 77 -0.43 -8.14 4.37
C GLY A 77 -0.88 -7.88 5.82
N ILE A 78 -1.35 -6.67 6.12
CA ILE A 78 -1.88 -6.30 7.43
C ILE A 78 -3.41 -6.46 7.38
N THR A 79 -3.94 -7.52 7.98
CA THR A 79 -5.39 -7.69 8.06
C THR A 79 -5.90 -7.07 9.36
N THR A 80 -6.80 -6.08 9.26
CA THR A 80 -7.45 -5.49 10.44
C THR A 80 -8.93 -5.82 10.44
N GLY A 81 -9.33 -6.69 11.38
CA GLY A 81 -10.72 -7.13 11.56
C GLY A 81 -11.12 -8.29 10.66
N GLU A 82 -11.99 -9.17 11.17
CA GLU A 82 -12.65 -10.20 10.40
C GLU A 82 -13.92 -9.61 9.75
N PRO A 83 -14.13 -9.76 8.43
CA PRO A 83 -15.39 -9.35 7.81
C PRO A 83 -16.54 -10.14 8.45
N GLN A 84 -17.68 -9.50 8.71
CA GLN A 84 -18.80 -10.19 9.36
C GLN A 84 -19.68 -10.95 8.35
N THR A 85 -19.47 -10.69 7.05
CA THR A 85 -20.25 -11.29 5.97
C THR A 85 -19.47 -12.37 5.22
N VAL A 86 -20.14 -13.48 4.90
CA VAL A 86 -19.57 -14.57 4.08
C VAL A 86 -19.10 -14.05 2.72
N SER A 87 -19.86 -13.14 2.12
CA SER A 87 -19.50 -12.44 0.89
C SER A 87 -18.26 -11.55 1.04
N GLY A 88 -18.06 -10.91 2.20
CA GLY A 88 -16.88 -10.11 2.51
C GLY A 88 -15.60 -10.96 2.55
N HIS A 89 -15.69 -12.17 3.11
CA HIS A 89 -14.57 -13.13 3.08
C HIS A 89 -14.15 -13.52 1.66
N PHE A 90 -15.10 -13.75 0.75
CA PHE A 90 -14.79 -14.04 -0.65
C PHE A 90 -14.08 -12.88 -1.34
N VAL A 91 -14.55 -11.65 -1.12
CA VAL A 91 -13.94 -10.43 -1.70
C VAL A 91 -12.53 -10.22 -1.15
N LEU A 92 -12.32 -10.40 0.16
CA LEU A 92 -11.01 -10.30 0.80
C LEU A 92 -10.04 -11.39 0.30
N THR A 93 -10.50 -12.61 0.15
CA THR A 93 -9.66 -13.71 -0.37
C THR A 93 -9.24 -13.44 -1.82
N ALA A 94 -10.16 -12.95 -2.65
CA ALA A 94 -9.85 -12.55 -4.02
C ALA A 94 -8.86 -11.37 -4.07
N LEU A 95 -8.99 -10.40 -3.17
CA LEU A 95 -8.06 -9.27 -3.02
C LEU A 95 -6.65 -9.75 -2.65
N ILE A 96 -6.53 -10.67 -1.68
CA ILE A 96 -5.24 -11.23 -1.26
C ILE A 96 -4.59 -12.01 -2.41
N LEU A 97 -5.35 -12.84 -3.13
CA LEU A 97 -4.82 -13.58 -4.29
C LEU A 97 -4.33 -12.63 -5.39
N THR A 98 -5.09 -11.57 -5.66
CA THR A 98 -4.72 -10.56 -6.67
C THR A 98 -3.47 -9.79 -6.24
N SER A 99 -3.32 -9.51 -4.94
CA SER A 99 -2.16 -8.81 -4.37
C SER A 99 -0.90 -9.66 -4.26
N VAL A 100 -1.01 -10.99 -4.25
CA VAL A 100 0.17 -11.89 -4.25
C VAL A 100 0.63 -12.18 -5.68
N LEU A 101 -0.30 -12.15 -6.64
CA LEU A 101 0.01 -12.38 -8.05
C LEU A 101 0.75 -11.20 -8.71
N TYR A 102 0.57 -10.00 -8.17
CA TYR A 102 1.20 -8.74 -8.61
C TYR A 102 2.23 -8.25 -7.60
#